data_AF-A0A7S4HL56-F1
#
_entry.id   AF-A0A7S4HL56-F1
#
_cell.length_a   1.000
_cell.length_b   1.000
_cell.length_c   1.000
_cell.angle_alpha   90.00
_cell.angle_beta   90.00
_cell.angle_gamma   90.00
#
_symmetry.space_group_name_H-M   'P 1'
#
loop_
_entity.id
_entity.type
_entity.pdbx_description
1 polymer ?
#
loop_
_entity_poly.entity_id
_entity_poly.type
_entity_poly.pdbx_seq_one_letter_code
_entity_poly.pdbx_strand_id
1 'polypeptide(L)'
;PEALQLCLDSKTIDFEDMVWMPTIIEDIVMPSYDWVLVDEAQDLNPVQIRFLTKIVNSHENCRVIIVGDPEQAIYAFRGADTRSFESLQKSLLIEHNFTLTGCHRCPQSHIRLANHIVPYMKSTNENQGKIEVVDNIMGVLLNSPTLENEENIKHDLVISRYNKPLVELAYRLLKIGIPVHFVGEFSFYKMVTSLIHDYKKSSNKTELFSEFALSEHVKYKRYMCKIRRFERLVFLEEYFSIISW
;
A
#
# COMPACT_ATOMS: atom_id res chain seq x y z
N PRO A 1 -16.57 -28.03 11.55
CA PRO A 1 -17.00 -27.85 10.14
C PRO A 1 -16.21 -28.79 9.23
N GLU A 2 -16.77 -29.22 8.09
CA GLU A 2 -16.08 -30.11 7.13
C GLU A 2 -14.75 -29.51 6.65
N ALA A 3 -14.73 -28.20 6.37
CA ALA A 3 -13.51 -27.47 6.03
C ALA A 3 -12.41 -27.55 7.12
N LEU A 4 -12.79 -27.57 8.41
CA LEU A 4 -11.81 -27.67 9.49
C LEU A 4 -11.17 -29.06 9.50
N GLN A 5 -11.96 -30.10 9.22
CA GLN A 5 -11.43 -31.46 9.13
C GLN A 5 -10.43 -31.59 7.98
N LEU A 6 -10.74 -31.01 6.81
CA LEU A 6 -9.84 -30.97 5.67
C LEU A 6 -8.51 -30.26 5.98
N CYS A 7 -8.53 -29.14 6.70
CA CYS A 7 -7.31 -28.46 7.10
C CYS A 7 -6.50 -29.23 8.16
N LEU A 8 -7.17 -29.90 9.11
CA LEU A 8 -6.49 -30.75 10.09
C LEU A 8 -5.83 -31.97 9.42
N ASP A 9 -6.47 -32.54 8.40
CA ASP A 9 -5.97 -33.69 7.66
C ASP A 9 -4.81 -33.33 6.72
N SER A 10 -4.77 -32.10 6.19
CA SER A 10 -3.72 -31.63 5.26
C SER A 10 -2.35 -31.48 5.92
N LYS A 11 -2.29 -31.30 7.25
CA LYS A 11 -1.08 -31.02 8.06
C LYS A 11 -0.30 -29.78 7.60
N THR A 12 -0.92 -28.91 6.81
CA THR A 12 -0.36 -27.63 6.37
C THR A 12 -1.31 -26.52 6.76
N ILE A 13 -0.78 -25.45 7.31
CA ILE A 13 -1.54 -24.24 7.68
C ILE A 13 -1.15 -23.16 6.68
N ASP A 14 -2.12 -22.65 5.92
CA ASP A 14 -1.93 -21.52 5.01
C ASP A 14 -2.23 -20.16 5.69
N PHE A 15 -2.14 -19.06 4.94
CA PHE A 15 -2.31 -17.72 5.49
C PHE A 15 -3.73 -17.47 6.01
N GLU A 16 -4.73 -18.00 5.32
CA GLU A 16 -6.13 -17.89 5.68
C GLU A 16 -6.44 -18.72 6.95
N ASP A 17 -5.88 -19.92 7.04
CA ASP A 17 -6.01 -20.82 8.19
C ASP A 17 -5.48 -20.16 9.48
N MET A 18 -4.37 -19.40 9.39
CA MET A 18 -3.77 -18.73 10.55
C MET A 18 -4.72 -17.76 11.27
N VAL A 19 -5.71 -17.20 10.56
CA VAL A 19 -6.75 -16.33 11.16
C VAL A 19 -8.04 -17.11 11.37
N TRP A 20 -8.42 -17.97 10.43
CA TRP A 20 -9.68 -18.68 10.47
C TRP A 20 -9.75 -19.74 11.58
N MET A 21 -8.72 -20.59 11.71
CA MET A 21 -8.68 -21.63 12.74
C MET A 21 -8.84 -21.10 14.16
N PRO A 22 -8.06 -20.11 14.64
CA PRO A 22 -8.25 -19.58 15.98
C PRO A 22 -9.61 -18.89 16.15
N THR A 23 -10.22 -18.41 15.06
CA THR A 23 -11.60 -17.88 15.12
C THR A 23 -12.61 -18.97 15.43
N ILE A 24 -12.55 -20.12 14.75
CA ILE A 24 -13.60 -21.14 14.80
C ILE A 24 -13.40 -22.23 15.85
N ILE A 25 -12.17 -22.48 16.31
CA ILE A 25 -11.90 -23.46 17.36
C ILE A 25 -12.19 -22.81 18.72
N GLU A 26 -13.14 -23.36 19.46
CA GLU A 26 -13.62 -22.78 20.72
C GLU A 26 -12.58 -22.88 21.83
N ASP A 27 -11.86 -24.00 21.92
CA ASP A 27 -10.89 -24.29 23.00
C ASP A 27 -9.51 -23.63 22.80
N ILE A 28 -9.33 -22.81 21.76
CA ILE A 28 -8.08 -22.06 21.61
C ILE A 28 -8.05 -20.94 22.65
N VAL A 29 -7.06 -21.04 23.54
CA VAL A 29 -6.73 -20.00 24.51
C VAL A 29 -6.21 -18.77 23.75
N MET A 30 -7.00 -17.71 23.76
CA MET A 30 -6.59 -16.44 23.19
C MET A 30 -5.59 -15.74 24.11
N PRO A 31 -4.57 -15.06 23.56
CA PRO A 31 -3.73 -14.18 24.35
C PRO A 31 -4.56 -13.00 24.88
N SER A 32 -4.35 -12.67 26.15
CA SER A 32 -4.99 -11.54 26.83
C SER A 32 -4.15 -10.27 26.71
N TYR A 33 -4.80 -9.14 26.44
CA TYR A 33 -4.15 -7.84 26.37
C TYR A 33 -4.96 -6.79 27.15
N ASP A 34 -4.26 -5.83 27.76
CA ASP A 34 -4.90 -4.65 28.35
C ASP A 34 -5.41 -3.67 27.29
N TRP A 35 -4.70 -3.63 26.15
CA TRP A 35 -4.97 -2.73 25.04
C TRP A 35 -4.82 -3.44 23.70
N VAL A 36 -5.79 -3.21 22.81
CA VAL A 36 -5.76 -3.64 21.42
C VAL A 36 -5.93 -2.42 20.52
N LEU A 37 -4.98 -2.22 19.61
CA LEU A 37 -4.99 -1.14 18.63
C LEU A 37 -5.13 -1.74 17.24
N VAL A 38 -6.14 -1.29 16.50
CA VAL A 38 -6.44 -1.78 15.15
C VAL A 38 -6.36 -0.60 14.20
N ASP A 39 -5.52 -0.72 13.18
CA ASP A 39 -5.37 0.26 12.11
C ASP A 39 -5.93 -0.33 10.81
N GLU A 40 -6.25 0.53 9.84
CA GLU A 40 -6.85 0.15 8.54
C GLU A 40 -8.13 -0.71 8.68
N ALA A 41 -8.96 -0.39 9.68
CA ALA A 41 -10.12 -1.20 10.05
C ALA A 41 -11.18 -1.29 8.95
N GLN A 42 -11.18 -0.36 8.00
CA GLN A 42 -12.07 -0.38 6.85
C GLN A 42 -11.92 -1.65 6.00
N ASP A 43 -10.72 -2.24 5.96
CA ASP A 43 -10.40 -3.37 5.10
C ASP A 43 -10.52 -4.74 5.79
N LEU A 44 -11.03 -4.78 7.03
CA LEU A 44 -11.22 -6.04 7.75
C LEU A 44 -12.36 -6.88 7.17
N ASN A 45 -12.10 -8.17 7.01
CA ASN A 45 -13.11 -9.15 6.62
C ASN A 45 -13.85 -9.74 7.84
N PRO A 46 -15.01 -10.42 7.64
CA PRO A 46 -15.79 -10.96 8.76
C PRO A 46 -15.06 -11.98 9.65
N VAL A 47 -14.07 -12.71 9.12
CA VAL A 47 -13.28 -13.67 9.91
C VAL A 47 -12.31 -12.91 10.82
N GLN A 48 -11.62 -11.90 10.29
CA GLN A 48 -10.73 -11.03 11.06
C GLN A 48 -11.48 -10.26 12.16
N ILE A 49 -12.68 -9.76 11.86
CA ILE A 49 -13.54 -9.10 12.86
C ILE A 49 -13.86 -10.06 14.01
N ARG A 50 -14.29 -11.29 13.70
CA ARG A 50 -14.58 -12.30 14.74
C ARG A 50 -13.33 -12.69 15.54
N PHE A 51 -12.19 -12.85 14.87
CA PHE A 51 -10.91 -13.14 15.51
C PHE A 51 -10.55 -12.04 16.52
N LEU A 52 -10.62 -10.78 16.09
CA LEU A 52 -10.38 -9.62 16.93
C LEU A 52 -11.33 -9.57 18.12
N THR A 53 -12.62 -9.86 17.92
CA THR A 53 -13.61 -9.94 19.02
C THR A 53 -13.23 -10.99 20.05
N LYS A 54 -12.73 -12.16 19.64
CA LYS A 54 -12.25 -13.18 20.60
C LYS A 54 -11.03 -12.69 21.38
N ILE A 55 -10.10 -11.98 20.75
CA ILE A 55 -8.93 -11.41 21.43
C ILE A 55 -9.37 -10.37 22.47
N VAL A 56 -10.22 -9.41 22.08
CA VAL A 56 -10.68 -8.35 22.99
C VAL A 56 -11.46 -8.94 24.17
N ASN A 57 -12.33 -9.92 23.91
CA ASN A 57 -13.15 -10.54 24.95
C ASN A 57 -12.40 -11.56 25.82
N SER A 58 -11.14 -11.88 25.51
CA SER A 58 -10.31 -12.76 26.34
C SER A 58 -9.89 -12.13 27.67
N HIS A 59 -10.04 -10.81 27.80
CA HIS A 59 -9.72 -10.05 29.01
C HIS A 59 -10.82 -9.02 29.29
N GLU A 60 -11.51 -9.16 30.43
CA GLU A 60 -12.69 -8.35 30.78
C GLU A 60 -12.44 -6.84 30.75
N ASN A 61 -11.22 -6.40 31.07
CA ASN A 61 -10.85 -4.99 31.12
C ASN A 61 -10.05 -4.52 29.88
N CYS A 62 -10.04 -5.31 28.79
CA CYS A 62 -9.37 -4.94 27.56
C CYS A 62 -9.98 -3.65 26.96
N ARG A 63 -9.13 -2.70 26.60
CA ARG A 63 -9.53 -1.49 25.89
C ARG A 63 -9.16 -1.61 24.42
N VAL A 64 -10.07 -1.22 23.54
CA VAL A 64 -9.85 -1.30 22.09
C VAL A 64 -9.92 0.09 21.46
N ILE A 65 -8.97 0.39 20.58
CA ILE A 65 -8.99 1.57 19.72
C ILE A 65 -8.93 1.08 18.28
N ILE A 66 -9.87 1.55 17.49
CA ILE A 66 -9.98 1.20 16.07
C ILE A 66 -9.83 2.48 15.26
N VAL A 67 -8.94 2.43 14.28
CA VAL A 67 -8.61 3.53 13.39
C VAL A 67 -8.77 3.04 11.96
N GLY A 68 -9.29 3.91 11.10
CA GLY A 68 -9.38 3.69 9.68
C GLY A 68 -10.22 4.78 9.02
N ASP A 69 -10.43 4.64 7.72
CA ASP A 69 -11.18 5.60 6.90
C ASP A 69 -12.15 4.84 5.98
N PRO A 70 -13.48 4.97 6.17
CA PRO A 70 -14.46 4.32 5.32
C PRO A 70 -14.30 4.64 3.83
N GLU A 71 -13.82 5.85 3.50
CA GLU A 71 -13.63 6.29 2.11
C GLU A 71 -12.32 5.77 1.49
N GLN A 72 -11.51 5.03 2.26
CA GLN A 72 -10.30 4.34 1.80
C GLN A 72 -10.47 2.82 1.70
N ALA A 73 -11.70 2.30 1.82
CA ALA A 73 -12.00 0.87 1.69
C ALA A 73 -11.83 0.40 0.23
N ILE A 74 -10.64 -0.11 -0.12
CA ILE A 74 -10.31 -0.54 -1.49
C ILE A 74 -10.14 -2.06 -1.62
N TYR A 75 -10.18 -2.82 -0.53
CA TYR A 75 -9.98 -4.27 -0.53
C TYR A 75 -11.26 -5.13 -0.59
N ALA A 76 -12.40 -4.55 -1.00
CA ALA A 76 -13.67 -5.28 -1.15
C ALA A 76 -13.54 -6.54 -2.04
N PHE A 77 -12.70 -6.50 -3.08
CA PHE A 77 -12.44 -7.65 -3.96
C PHE A 77 -11.75 -8.84 -3.27
N ARG A 78 -11.12 -8.63 -2.09
CA ARG A 78 -10.54 -9.67 -1.23
C ARG A 78 -11.46 -10.11 -0.10
N GLY A 79 -12.72 -9.67 -0.13
CA GLY A 79 -13.72 -10.04 0.88
C GLY A 79 -13.71 -9.19 2.15
N ALA A 80 -13.09 -7.99 2.11
CA ALA A 80 -13.28 -6.99 3.16
C ALA A 80 -14.78 -6.68 3.33
N ASP A 81 -15.25 -6.54 4.57
CA ASP A 81 -16.63 -6.20 4.85
C ASP A 81 -16.86 -4.72 4.52
N THR A 82 -17.76 -4.43 3.57
CA THR A 82 -18.12 -3.05 3.22
C THR A 82 -18.77 -2.30 4.38
N ARG A 83 -19.19 -3.03 5.43
CA ARG A 83 -19.72 -2.50 6.69
C ARG A 83 -18.83 -2.84 7.88
N SER A 84 -17.52 -3.00 7.66
CA SER A 84 -16.54 -3.38 8.68
C SER A 84 -16.66 -2.55 9.96
N PHE A 85 -16.77 -1.22 9.86
CA PHE A 85 -16.98 -0.34 11.03
C PHE A 85 -18.27 -0.62 11.79
N GLU A 86 -19.41 -0.80 11.11
CA GLU A 86 -20.69 -1.13 11.77
C GLU A 86 -20.59 -2.50 12.48
N SER A 87 -19.98 -3.48 11.79
CA SER A 87 -19.74 -4.82 12.30
C SER A 87 -18.84 -4.79 13.54
N LEU A 88 -17.77 -3.99 13.53
CA LEU A 88 -16.85 -3.80 14.66
C LEU A 88 -17.52 -3.09 15.83
N GLN A 89 -18.24 -2.00 15.55
CA GLN A 89 -18.95 -1.24 16.57
C GLN A 89 -19.95 -2.13 17.33
N LYS A 90 -20.70 -2.96 16.59
CA LYS A 90 -21.64 -3.91 17.18
C LYS A 90 -20.95 -5.04 17.94
N SER A 91 -19.89 -5.62 17.38
CA SER A 91 -19.23 -6.80 17.96
C SER A 91 -18.39 -6.48 19.20
N LEU A 92 -17.88 -5.25 19.31
CA LEU A 92 -17.01 -4.79 20.38
C LEU A 92 -17.66 -3.76 21.30
N LEU A 93 -18.97 -3.48 21.11
CA LEU A 93 -19.74 -2.50 21.90
C LEU A 93 -19.07 -1.12 21.98
N ILE A 94 -18.58 -0.61 20.84
CA ILE A 94 -17.84 0.66 20.80
C ILE A 94 -18.82 1.83 20.97
N GLU A 95 -18.67 2.57 22.07
CA GLU A 95 -19.57 3.68 22.44
C GLU A 95 -19.09 5.04 21.93
N HIS A 96 -17.77 5.22 21.79
CA HIS A 96 -17.17 6.50 21.45
C HIS A 96 -16.61 6.50 20.04
N ASN A 97 -17.04 7.49 19.25
CA ASN A 97 -16.55 7.73 17.90
C ASN A 97 -15.92 9.12 17.83
N PHE A 98 -14.72 9.19 17.26
CA PHE A 98 -13.99 10.44 17.04
C PHE A 98 -13.65 10.58 15.57
N THR A 99 -13.81 11.77 15.01
CA THR A 99 -13.50 12.05 13.60
C THR A 99 -12.39 13.09 13.51
N LEU A 100 -11.32 12.73 12.79
CA LEU A 100 -10.22 13.64 12.48
C LEU A 100 -10.43 14.19 11.08
N THR A 101 -10.73 15.49 10.97
CA THR A 101 -10.92 16.15 9.67
C THR A 101 -9.68 16.86 9.16
N GLY A 102 -8.71 17.15 10.03
CA GLY A 102 -7.47 17.84 9.68
C GLY A 102 -6.49 16.91 8.97
N CYS A 103 -6.13 17.23 7.72
CA CYS A 103 -5.05 16.56 7.01
C CYS A 103 -3.74 17.34 7.15
N HIS A 104 -2.79 16.72 7.85
CA HIS A 104 -1.43 17.23 8.04
C HIS A 104 -0.46 16.77 6.94
N ARG A 105 -0.87 15.79 6.13
CA ARG A 105 -0.01 15.17 5.11
C ARG A 105 0.04 15.99 3.83
N CYS A 106 -1.08 16.55 3.39
CA CYS A 106 -1.23 17.05 2.02
C CYS A 106 -1.31 18.58 1.91
N PRO A 107 -0.75 19.17 0.82
CA PRO A 107 -0.96 20.56 0.46
C PRO A 107 -2.42 20.86 0.15
N GLN A 108 -2.77 22.15 0.22
CA GLN A 108 -4.13 22.62 0.03
C GLN A 108 -4.70 22.27 -1.35
N SER A 109 -3.91 22.34 -2.43
CA SER A 109 -4.40 21.98 -3.77
C SER A 109 -4.85 20.52 -3.84
N HIS A 110 -4.14 19.61 -3.16
CA HIS A 110 -4.42 18.19 -3.18
C HIS A 110 -5.67 17.87 -2.36
N ILE A 111 -5.81 18.51 -1.19
CA ILE A 111 -7.03 18.44 -0.39
C ILE A 111 -8.22 18.99 -1.15
N ARG A 112 -8.07 20.12 -1.85
CA ARG A 112 -9.12 20.66 -2.72
C ARG A 112 -9.51 19.65 -3.80
N LEU A 113 -8.56 19.00 -4.47
CA LEU A 113 -8.85 17.97 -5.47
C LEU A 113 -9.59 16.78 -4.84
N ALA A 114 -9.08 16.22 -3.75
CA ALA A 114 -9.69 15.09 -3.04
C ALA A 114 -11.12 15.40 -2.57
N ASN A 115 -11.36 16.63 -2.09
CA ASN A 115 -12.68 17.08 -1.64
C ASN A 115 -13.74 17.18 -2.75
N HIS A 116 -13.37 17.13 -4.04
CA HIS A 116 -14.37 16.99 -5.12
C HIS A 116 -15.00 15.61 -5.13
N ILE A 117 -14.32 14.61 -4.55
CA ILE A 117 -14.79 13.22 -4.44
C ILE A 117 -15.34 12.99 -3.02
N VAL A 118 -14.58 13.41 -2.00
CA VAL A 118 -14.85 13.12 -0.58
C VAL A 118 -14.81 14.42 0.25
N PRO A 119 -15.93 15.15 0.42
CA PRO A 119 -15.94 16.56 0.81
C PRO A 119 -15.89 16.83 2.33
N TYR A 120 -15.06 16.13 3.10
CA TYR A 120 -14.93 16.37 4.56
C TYR A 120 -13.52 16.79 5.03
N MET A 121 -12.51 16.72 4.16
CA MET A 121 -11.12 16.96 4.56
C MET A 121 -10.83 18.44 4.73
N LYS A 122 -10.15 18.81 5.81
CA LYS A 122 -9.69 20.18 6.10
C LYS A 122 -8.17 20.23 5.99
N SER A 123 -7.63 21.17 5.23
CA SER A 123 -6.19 21.38 5.21
C SER A 123 -5.73 22.00 6.53
N THR A 124 -4.67 21.46 7.11
CA THR A 124 -3.93 22.11 8.20
C THR A 124 -2.60 22.68 7.72
N ASN A 125 -2.27 22.51 6.44
CA ASN A 125 -1.03 22.96 5.83
C ASN A 125 -1.28 24.27 5.06
N GLU A 126 -0.32 25.20 5.12
CA GLU A 126 -0.33 26.47 4.36
C GLU A 126 0.20 26.30 2.93
N ASN A 127 0.98 25.24 2.68
CA ASN A 127 1.52 24.93 1.37
C ASN A 127 0.39 24.67 0.36
N GLN A 128 0.45 25.35 -0.78
CA GLN A 128 -0.51 25.14 -1.86
C GLN A 128 -0.26 23.83 -2.60
N GLY A 129 0.99 23.39 -2.81
CA GLY A 129 1.34 22.28 -3.69
C GLY A 129 0.98 22.55 -5.16
N LYS A 130 1.39 21.67 -6.08
CA LYS A 130 1.10 21.81 -7.52
C LYS A 130 0.40 20.56 -8.05
N ILE A 131 -0.58 20.75 -8.92
CA ILE A 131 -1.27 19.67 -9.64
C ILE A 131 -1.26 20.04 -11.12
N GLU A 132 -0.82 19.11 -11.96
CA GLU A 132 -0.73 19.30 -13.41
C GLU A 132 -1.23 18.06 -14.14
N VAL A 133 -2.02 18.26 -15.18
CA VAL A 133 -2.29 17.20 -16.17
C VAL A 133 -1.28 17.36 -17.28
N VAL A 134 -0.60 16.28 -17.66
CA VAL A 134 0.43 16.31 -18.71
C VAL A 134 0.16 15.26 -19.77
N ASP A 135 0.64 15.52 -20.98
CA ASP A 135 0.55 14.58 -22.11
C ASP A 135 1.81 13.71 -22.25
N ASN A 136 2.94 14.16 -21.69
CA ASN A 136 4.22 13.48 -21.80
C ASN A 136 4.91 13.30 -20.44
N ILE A 137 4.58 12.20 -19.76
CA ILE A 137 5.18 11.85 -18.47
C ILE A 137 6.72 11.75 -18.51
N MET A 138 7.30 11.28 -19.62
CA MET A 138 8.76 11.14 -19.75
C MET A 138 9.46 12.49 -19.66
N GLY A 139 8.91 13.53 -20.27
CA GLY A 139 9.46 14.89 -20.20
C GLY A 139 9.48 15.43 -18.77
N VAL A 140 8.47 15.09 -17.97
CA VAL A 140 8.39 15.55 -16.57
C VAL A 140 9.38 14.80 -15.68
N LEU A 141 9.48 13.48 -15.84
CA LEU A 141 10.40 12.66 -15.06
C LEU A 141 11.88 12.97 -15.39
N LEU A 142 12.18 13.29 -16.66
CA LEU A 142 13.54 13.68 -17.08
C LEU A 142 13.97 15.05 -16.55
N ASN A 143 13.02 15.96 -16.35
CA ASN A 143 13.28 17.29 -15.81
C ASN A 143 13.18 17.34 -14.27
N SER A 144 13.02 16.18 -13.61
CA SER A 144 12.99 16.13 -12.16
C SER A 144 14.39 16.41 -11.61
N PRO A 145 14.55 17.30 -10.60
CA PRO A 145 15.84 17.65 -9.99
C PRO A 145 16.37 16.46 -9.20
N THR A 146 16.82 15.45 -9.93
CA THR A 146 17.48 14.28 -9.39
C THR A 146 18.96 14.62 -9.36
N LEU A 147 19.56 14.50 -8.16
CA LEU A 147 21.01 14.39 -7.92
C LEU A 147 21.79 15.63 -7.46
N GLU A 148 21.20 16.64 -6.81
CA GLU A 148 22.04 17.73 -6.26
C GLU A 148 22.61 17.53 -4.85
N ASN A 149 22.14 16.60 -4.00
CA ASN A 149 22.82 16.30 -2.72
C ASN A 149 22.48 14.89 -2.18
N GLU A 150 23.49 14.08 -1.85
CA GLU A 150 23.36 12.69 -1.36
C GLU A 150 22.51 12.55 -0.08
N GLU A 151 22.32 13.63 0.69
CA GLU A 151 21.55 13.61 1.95
C GLU A 151 20.04 13.84 1.79
N ASN A 152 19.56 14.28 0.63
CA ASN A 152 18.13 14.57 0.37
C ASN A 152 17.72 14.14 -1.05
N ILE A 153 17.95 12.88 -1.40
CA ILE A 153 17.45 12.32 -2.67
C ILE A 153 15.91 12.33 -2.60
N LYS A 154 15.31 13.18 -3.42
CA LYS A 154 13.86 13.28 -3.57
C LYS A 154 13.42 12.25 -4.61
N HIS A 155 12.42 11.46 -4.25
CA HIS A 155 11.89 10.40 -5.11
C HIS A 155 10.56 10.80 -5.72
N ASP A 156 10.33 10.36 -6.97
CA ASP A 156 9.03 10.41 -7.63
C ASP A 156 8.32 9.06 -7.43
N LEU A 157 7.08 9.09 -6.92
CA LEU A 157 6.21 7.91 -6.83
C LEU A 157 5.29 7.88 -8.04
N VAL A 158 5.31 6.80 -8.81
CA VAL A 158 4.37 6.60 -9.92
C VAL A 158 3.37 5.51 -9.54
N ILE A 159 2.08 5.83 -9.62
CA ILE A 159 0.98 4.91 -9.34
C ILE A 159 0.14 4.75 -10.62
N SER A 160 -0.33 3.54 -10.87
CA SER A 160 -1.26 3.23 -11.96
C SER A 160 -2.31 2.26 -11.47
N ARG A 161 -3.50 2.30 -12.08
CA ARG A 161 -4.54 1.30 -11.84
C ARG A 161 -4.12 -0.10 -12.23
N TYR A 162 -3.31 -0.23 -13.29
CA TYR A 162 -2.85 -1.51 -13.80
C TYR A 162 -1.33 -1.58 -13.83
N ASN A 163 -0.81 -2.80 -13.72
CA ASN A 163 0.62 -3.05 -13.74
C ASN A 163 1.27 -2.77 -15.10
N LYS A 164 0.57 -3.01 -16.22
CA LYS A 164 1.13 -2.92 -17.58
C LYS A 164 1.74 -1.52 -17.89
N PRO A 165 1.04 -0.39 -17.68
CA PRO A 165 1.62 0.93 -17.88
C PRO A 165 2.90 1.18 -17.07
N LEU A 166 2.97 0.69 -15.82
CA LEU A 166 4.16 0.83 -14.97
C LEU A 166 5.37 0.07 -15.53
N VAL A 167 5.16 -1.15 -16.05
CA VAL A 167 6.23 -1.93 -16.69
C VAL A 167 6.78 -1.19 -17.90
N GLU A 168 5.90 -0.65 -18.74
CA GLU A 168 6.30 0.04 -19.96
C GLU A 168 7.08 1.31 -19.65
N LEU A 169 6.60 2.10 -18.69
CA LEU A 169 7.31 3.30 -18.23
C LEU A 169 8.68 2.95 -17.63
N ALA A 170 8.72 1.94 -16.75
CA ALA A 170 9.96 1.51 -16.13
C ALA A 170 10.98 1.05 -17.17
N TYR A 171 10.55 0.28 -18.18
CA TYR A 171 11.41 -0.12 -19.28
C TYR A 171 12.00 1.09 -20.02
N ARG A 172 11.19 2.11 -20.33
CA ARG A 172 11.65 3.34 -21.01
C ARG A 172 12.65 4.12 -20.16
N LEU A 173 12.40 4.26 -18.85
CA LEU A 173 13.29 4.94 -17.90
C LEU A 173 14.63 4.21 -17.74
N LEU A 174 14.59 2.88 -17.59
CA LEU A 174 15.80 2.07 -17.50
C LEU A 174 16.63 2.17 -18.79
N LYS A 175 15.99 2.16 -19.97
CA LYS A 175 16.69 2.30 -21.27
C LYS A 175 17.54 3.57 -21.37
N ILE A 176 17.14 4.66 -20.69
CA ILE A 176 17.86 5.94 -20.69
C ILE A 176 18.70 6.16 -19.42
N GLY A 177 18.87 5.12 -18.60
CA GLY A 177 19.75 5.15 -17.42
C GLY A 177 19.12 5.71 -16.14
N ILE A 178 17.79 5.95 -16.11
CA ILE A 178 17.10 6.38 -14.89
C ILE A 178 16.79 5.14 -14.03
N PRO A 179 17.24 5.10 -12.76
CA PRO A 179 16.94 3.98 -11.86
C PRO A 179 15.45 3.98 -11.47
N VAL A 180 14.85 2.80 -11.46
CA VAL A 180 13.45 2.59 -11.08
C VAL A 180 13.38 1.59 -9.94
N HIS A 181 12.58 1.93 -8.92
CA HIS A 181 12.30 1.07 -7.77
C HIS A 181 10.84 0.61 -7.84
N PHE A 182 10.61 -0.70 -7.80
CA PHE A 182 9.25 -1.26 -7.76
C PHE A 182 8.81 -1.52 -6.32
N VAL A 183 7.58 -1.13 -6.01
CA VAL A 183 6.93 -1.39 -4.71
C VAL A 183 5.78 -2.38 -4.96
N GLY A 184 5.82 -3.55 -4.32
CA GLY A 184 4.79 -4.58 -4.46
C GLY A 184 5.35 -6.00 -4.57
N GLU A 185 4.55 -6.94 -5.10
CA GLU A 185 4.91 -8.35 -5.16
C GLU A 185 6.17 -8.64 -5.98
N PHE A 186 6.96 -9.59 -5.48
CA PHE A 186 8.19 -10.08 -6.10
C PHE A 186 7.96 -10.70 -7.49
N SER A 187 6.75 -11.16 -7.79
CA SER A 187 6.32 -11.68 -9.10
C SER A 187 6.48 -10.63 -10.21
N PHE A 188 6.18 -9.37 -9.91
CA PHE A 188 6.30 -8.25 -10.83
C PHE A 188 7.75 -7.96 -11.18
N TYR A 189 8.63 -7.99 -10.18
CA TYR A 189 10.08 -7.83 -10.36
C TYR A 189 10.65 -8.93 -11.27
N LYS A 190 10.22 -10.19 -11.10
CA LYS A 190 10.61 -11.30 -11.98
C LYS A 190 10.19 -11.07 -13.44
N MET A 191 8.99 -10.55 -13.67
CA MET A 191 8.51 -10.25 -15.02
C MET A 191 9.37 -9.17 -15.69
N VAL A 192 9.67 -8.08 -14.99
CA VAL A 192 10.49 -6.99 -15.54
C VAL A 192 11.93 -7.44 -15.79
N THR A 193 12.52 -8.20 -14.87
CA THR A 193 13.87 -8.74 -15.05
C THR A 193 13.94 -9.75 -16.21
N SER A 194 12.90 -10.56 -16.43
CA SER A 194 12.80 -11.44 -17.62
C SER A 194 12.74 -10.63 -18.91
N LEU A 195 11.90 -9.60 -18.99
CA LEU A 195 11.78 -8.75 -20.17
C LEU A 195 13.10 -8.05 -20.53
N ILE A 196 13.83 -7.57 -19.51
CA ILE A 196 15.16 -6.98 -19.68
C ILE A 196 16.17 -8.02 -20.16
N HIS A 197 16.11 -9.26 -19.63
CA HIS A 197 16.98 -10.36 -20.04
C HIS A 197 16.73 -10.77 -21.50
N ASP A 198 15.47 -10.88 -21.90
CA ASP A 198 15.07 -11.25 -23.27
C ASP A 198 15.49 -10.17 -24.28
N TYR A 199 15.40 -8.89 -23.91
CA TYR A 199 15.90 -7.78 -24.74
C TYR A 199 17.43 -7.81 -24.89
N LYS A 200 18.19 -8.13 -23.83
CA LYS A 200 19.66 -8.28 -23.91
C LYS A 200 20.10 -9.41 -24.85
N LYS A 201 19.27 -10.44 -25.03
CA LYS A 201 19.49 -11.50 -26.03
C LYS A 201 19.14 -11.04 -27.44
N SER A 202 18.30 -10.02 -27.60
CA SER A 202 18.02 -9.41 -28.90
C SER A 202 19.16 -8.48 -29.29
N SER A 203 19.80 -8.76 -30.42
CA SER A 203 21.05 -8.15 -30.86
C SER A 203 20.93 -6.65 -31.17
N ASN A 204 21.06 -5.80 -30.14
CA ASN A 204 21.70 -4.49 -30.23
C ASN A 204 22.15 -4.05 -28.83
N LYS A 205 23.47 -4.03 -28.64
CA LYS A 205 24.15 -3.84 -27.36
C LYS A 205 23.86 -2.47 -26.72
N THR A 206 23.58 -2.49 -25.42
CA THR A 206 24.10 -1.50 -24.46
C THR A 206 24.43 -2.22 -23.17
N GLU A 207 25.71 -2.56 -23.02
CA GLU A 207 26.32 -3.10 -21.81
C GLU A 207 26.40 -2.01 -20.75
N LEU A 208 25.49 -2.01 -19.78
CA LEU A 208 25.61 -1.48 -18.41
C LEU A 208 24.23 -1.53 -17.73
N PHE A 209 23.75 -2.73 -17.40
CA PHE A 209 22.52 -2.88 -16.60
C PHE A 209 22.48 -4.15 -15.75
N SER A 210 23.26 -5.18 -16.12
CA SER A 210 23.35 -6.43 -15.36
C SER A 210 24.03 -6.21 -14.01
N GLU A 211 25.10 -5.39 -14.00
CA GLU A 211 25.84 -5.09 -12.77
C GLU A 211 24.99 -4.27 -11.79
N PHE A 212 24.19 -3.31 -12.26
CA PHE A 212 23.31 -2.51 -11.38
C PHE A 212 22.18 -3.34 -10.75
N ALA A 213 21.49 -4.18 -11.55
CA ALA A 213 20.40 -5.02 -11.06
C ALA A 213 20.87 -6.11 -10.07
N LEU A 214 22.11 -6.62 -10.25
CA LEU A 214 22.71 -7.61 -9.35
C LEU A 214 23.37 -6.97 -8.11
N SER A 215 23.99 -5.80 -8.24
CA SER A 215 24.61 -5.10 -7.09
C SER A 215 23.57 -4.58 -6.10
N GLU A 216 22.38 -4.19 -6.58
CA GLU A 216 21.28 -3.72 -5.75
C GLU A 216 20.51 -4.86 -5.05
N HIS A 217 20.55 -6.09 -5.57
CA HIS A 217 19.88 -7.25 -4.99
C HIS A 217 20.29 -7.53 -3.52
N VAL A 218 21.51 -7.12 -3.13
CA VAL A 218 22.05 -7.29 -1.76
C VAL A 218 21.68 -6.11 -0.84
N LYS A 219 21.38 -4.93 -1.38
CA LYS A 219 21.01 -3.74 -0.59
C LYS A 219 19.51 -3.65 -0.29
N TYR A 220 18.66 -4.15 -1.18
CA TYR A 220 17.21 -3.93 -1.16
C TYR A 220 16.45 -4.43 0.08
N LYS A 221 16.96 -5.44 0.81
CA LYS A 221 16.34 -5.86 2.09
C LYS A 221 16.40 -4.78 3.18
N ARG A 222 17.26 -3.76 3.05
CA ARG A 222 17.52 -2.77 4.11
C ARG A 222 16.85 -1.41 3.90
N TYR A 223 16.33 -1.11 2.69
CA TYR A 223 15.84 0.24 2.33
C TYR A 223 14.32 0.41 2.34
N MET A 224 13.53 -0.67 2.37
CA MET A 224 12.05 -0.59 2.47
C MET A 224 11.57 0.22 3.69
N CYS A 225 12.38 0.31 4.76
CA CYS A 225 12.05 1.08 5.95
C CYS A 225 12.53 2.55 5.94
N LYS A 226 13.35 2.97 4.97
CA LYS A 226 14.00 4.31 4.98
C LYS A 226 13.47 5.30 3.94
N ILE A 227 12.77 4.84 2.90
CA ILE A 227 12.26 5.71 1.83
C ILE A 227 10.90 6.26 2.28
N ARG A 228 10.89 7.46 2.89
CA ARG A 228 9.66 8.08 3.43
C ARG A 228 9.35 9.47 2.88
N ARG A 229 10.14 10.00 1.94
CA ARG A 229 9.89 11.31 1.34
C ARG A 229 9.84 11.23 -0.18
N PHE A 230 8.64 11.36 -0.71
CA PHE A 230 8.39 11.60 -2.12
C PHE A 230 8.16 13.10 -2.32
N GLU A 231 8.73 13.67 -3.37
CA GLU A 231 8.48 15.07 -3.76
C GLU A 231 7.36 15.19 -4.78
N ARG A 232 7.13 14.13 -5.54
CA ARG A 232 6.09 14.08 -6.57
C ARG A 232 5.41 12.72 -6.58
N LEU A 233 4.11 12.76 -6.81
CA LEU A 233 3.24 11.63 -7.07
C LEU A 233 2.71 11.77 -8.50
N VAL A 234 2.79 10.72 -9.30
CA VAL A 234 2.38 10.71 -10.71
C VAL A 234 1.39 9.57 -10.95
N PHE A 235 0.22 9.89 -11.49
CA PHE A 235 -0.83 8.96 -11.85
C PHE A 235 -0.73 8.62 -13.33
N LEU A 236 -0.73 7.32 -13.63
CA LEU A 236 -0.55 6.76 -14.95
C LEU A 236 -1.84 6.07 -15.40
N GLU A 237 -2.76 6.84 -16.01
CA GLU A 237 -3.98 6.37 -16.71
C GLU A 237 -4.08 7.05 -18.09
N GLU A 238 -5.20 6.91 -18.82
CA GLU A 238 -5.40 7.48 -20.18
C GLU A 238 -5.07 8.99 -20.28
N TYR A 239 -5.05 9.69 -19.13
CA TYR A 239 -4.46 11.02 -18.94
C TYR A 239 -3.49 10.98 -17.74
N PHE A 240 -2.32 11.62 -17.86
CA PHE A 240 -1.34 11.64 -16.77
C PHE A 240 -1.62 12.80 -15.82
N SER A 241 -1.74 12.53 -14.52
CA SER A 241 -1.85 13.57 -13.50
C SER A 241 -0.62 13.58 -12.60
N ILE A 242 0.00 14.74 -12.42
CA ILE A 242 1.16 14.96 -11.56
C ILE A 242 0.74 15.80 -10.37
N ILE A 243 1.21 15.38 -9.21
CA ILE A 243 0.91 15.94 -7.91
C ILE A 243 2.25 16.18 -7.21
N SER A 244 2.63 17.41 -6.91
CA SER A 244 3.90 17.71 -6.21
C SER A 244 3.67 18.40 -4.87
N TRP A 245 4.42 17.95 -3.86
CA TRP A 245 4.32 18.37 -2.46
C TRP A 245 5.14 19.62 -2.18
#